data_AF-O27510-F1
#
_entry.id   AF-O27510-F1
#
_cell.length_a   1.000
_cell.length_b   1.000
_cell.length_c   1.000
_cell.angle_alpha   90.00
_cell.angle_beta   90.00
_cell.angle_gamma   90.00
#
_symmetry.space_group_name_H-M   'P 1'
#
loop_
_entity.id
_entity.type
_entity.pdbx_description
1 polymer ?
#
loop_
_entity_poly.entity_id
_entity_poly.type
_entity_poly.pdbx_seq_one_letter_code
_entity_poly.pdbx_strand_id
1 'polypeptide(L)'
;MRFDVFSPYSVVAVIIIYLSLALTGTGLGLRGLEPPSALSIIYIATGTVALIGGVYLSSGFRIGKIRTHEGSEPFLVALVIAGILIQAINLYLLGGIPLLSGYLKARAVTKLWFISYLLFLPSINILLAAYPRRKYYIPLIMGAILFALTGYRTTVVVILLSGTITLYYSARPSWRELGVLISALAVAALLVGYVAVKSIEWQTWTLNPVELLLYRAGYTLTVFDRIISLQGATGGKLLYYTLTGYIHSTDPRAIVGEVVLGYSHSTTSTIFGPSLLDFGLHAMLFQMFILGLLLGLMHRIQGVLDGFFTGIYSIILAQTIVWVETGPTDLVVWVFYLIGFISAIYVLWRCYSEAGSCS
;
A
#
# COMPACT_ATOMS: atom_id res chain seq x y z
N MET A 1 -23.32 -7.76 16.21
CA MET A 1 -21.94 -7.27 16.02
C MET A 1 -21.62 -7.34 14.54
N ARG A 2 -21.20 -6.23 13.92
CA ARG A 2 -20.69 -6.23 12.53
C ARG A 2 -19.23 -6.68 12.61
N PHE A 3 -18.87 -7.76 11.94
CA PHE A 3 -17.48 -8.19 11.84
C PHE A 3 -16.67 -7.10 11.14
N ASP A 4 -15.58 -6.63 11.75
CA ASP A 4 -14.79 -5.54 11.20
C ASP A 4 -13.75 -6.06 10.19
N VAL A 5 -14.16 -6.03 8.92
CA VAL A 5 -13.36 -6.53 7.79
C VAL A 5 -12.07 -5.73 7.58
N PHE A 6 -12.07 -4.45 7.92
CA PHE A 6 -10.92 -3.56 7.71
C PHE A 6 -10.23 -3.20 9.02
N SER A 7 -10.22 -4.11 9.99
CA SER A 7 -9.34 -4.01 11.16
C SER A 7 -7.86 -4.26 10.77
N PRO A 8 -6.87 -3.89 11.61
CA PRO A 8 -5.46 -4.15 11.34
C PRO A 8 -5.13 -5.63 11.08
N TYR A 9 -5.94 -6.54 11.63
CA TYR A 9 -5.81 -7.98 11.42
C TYR A 9 -6.15 -8.43 9.98
N SER A 10 -6.78 -7.57 9.16
CA SER A 10 -7.00 -7.87 7.74
C SER A 10 -5.68 -8.08 6.99
N VAL A 11 -4.58 -7.45 7.42
CA VAL A 11 -3.24 -7.67 6.87
C VAL A 11 -2.81 -9.12 7.04
N VAL A 12 -3.11 -9.75 8.19
CA VAL A 12 -2.83 -11.16 8.44
C VAL A 12 -3.62 -12.06 7.49
N ALA A 13 -4.90 -11.76 7.29
CA ALA A 13 -5.75 -12.49 6.34
C ALA A 13 -5.19 -12.38 4.91
N VAL A 14 -4.74 -11.19 4.50
CA VAL A 14 -4.12 -10.98 3.18
C VAL A 14 -2.80 -11.74 3.05
N ILE A 15 -1.96 -11.78 4.08
CA ILE A 15 -0.73 -12.59 4.08
C ILE A 15 -1.05 -14.07 3.83
N ILE A 16 -2.07 -14.62 4.51
CA ILE A 16 -2.50 -16.02 4.34
C ILE A 16 -3.06 -16.27 2.94
N ILE A 17 -3.90 -15.36 2.43
CA ILE A 17 -4.43 -15.43 1.06
C ILE A 17 -3.28 -15.40 0.05
N TYR A 18 -2.32 -14.50 0.22
CA TYR A 18 -1.18 -14.35 -0.68
C TYR A 18 -0.28 -15.60 -0.68
N LEU A 19 -0.01 -16.18 0.48
CA LEU A 19 0.67 -17.48 0.60
C LEU A 19 -0.09 -18.59 -0.14
N SER A 20 -1.42 -18.63 0.00
CA SER A 20 -2.26 -19.62 -0.68
C SER A 20 -2.21 -19.47 -2.20
N LEU A 21 -2.24 -18.23 -2.70
CA LEU A 21 -2.08 -17.92 -4.13
C LEU A 21 -0.69 -18.34 -4.63
N ALA A 22 0.37 -18.08 -3.87
CA ALA A 22 1.72 -18.47 -4.21
C ALA A 22 1.86 -20.00 -4.28
N LEU A 23 1.36 -20.73 -3.28
CA LEU A 23 1.37 -22.20 -3.23
C LEU A 23 0.53 -22.83 -4.35
N THR A 24 -0.57 -22.18 -4.74
CA THR A 24 -1.37 -22.62 -5.89
C THR A 24 -0.58 -22.43 -7.19
N GLY A 25 0.10 -21.29 -7.35
CA GLY A 25 0.94 -21.02 -8.52
C GLY A 25 2.12 -22.00 -8.67
N THR A 26 2.77 -22.36 -7.55
CA THR A 26 3.86 -23.36 -7.54
C THR A 26 3.32 -24.76 -7.80
N GLY A 27 2.18 -25.13 -7.20
CA GLY A 27 1.52 -26.43 -7.43
C GLY A 27 1.08 -26.65 -8.88
N LEU A 28 0.73 -25.58 -9.59
CA LEU A 28 0.42 -25.60 -11.04
C LEU A 28 1.68 -25.59 -11.93
N GLY A 29 2.89 -25.50 -11.35
CA GLY A 29 4.15 -25.48 -12.10
C GLY A 29 4.32 -24.25 -13.01
N LEU A 30 3.67 -23.13 -12.68
CA LEU A 30 3.65 -21.95 -13.55
C LEU A 30 5.06 -21.41 -13.77
N ARG A 31 5.55 -21.47 -15.01
CA ARG A 31 6.88 -20.97 -15.45
C ARG A 31 8.05 -21.39 -14.53
N GLY A 32 8.01 -22.60 -13.98
CA GLY A 32 9.12 -23.14 -13.18
C GLY A 32 9.24 -22.55 -11.78
N LEU A 33 8.13 -22.05 -11.22
CA LEU A 33 8.09 -21.62 -9.82
C LEU A 33 8.39 -22.78 -8.87
N GLU A 34 9.31 -22.53 -7.94
CA GLU A 34 9.66 -23.47 -6.88
C GLU A 34 8.81 -23.22 -5.62
N PRO A 35 8.42 -24.28 -4.89
CA PRO A 35 7.71 -24.12 -3.63
C PRO A 35 8.58 -23.36 -2.60
N PRO A 36 7.98 -22.54 -1.73
CA PRO A 36 8.72 -21.86 -0.68
C PRO A 36 9.38 -22.86 0.27
N SER A 37 10.59 -22.55 0.75
CA SER A 37 11.22 -23.37 1.77
C SER A 37 10.44 -23.33 3.09
N ALA A 38 10.62 -24.35 3.94
CA ALA A 38 10.07 -24.33 5.30
C ALA A 38 10.56 -23.11 6.10
N LEU A 39 11.79 -22.64 5.82
CA LEU A 39 12.37 -21.46 6.45
C LEU A 39 11.59 -20.19 6.06
N SER A 40 11.20 -20.04 4.78
CA SER A 40 10.33 -18.95 4.35
C SER A 40 9.02 -18.88 5.13
N ILE A 41 8.39 -20.03 5.36
CA ILE A 41 7.13 -20.10 6.12
C ILE A 41 7.36 -19.66 7.57
N ILE A 42 8.47 -20.10 8.19
CA ILE A 42 8.83 -19.71 9.57
C ILE A 42 9.09 -18.20 9.67
N TYR A 43 9.80 -17.60 8.71
CA TYR A 43 10.06 -16.16 8.69
C TYR A 43 8.78 -15.34 8.52
N ILE A 44 7.88 -15.79 7.65
CA ILE A 44 6.57 -15.14 7.46
C ILE A 44 5.72 -15.26 8.72
N ALA A 45 5.68 -16.44 9.34
CA ALA A 45 4.94 -16.67 10.58
C ALA A 45 5.47 -15.77 11.72
N THR A 46 6.78 -15.74 11.94
CA THR A 46 7.41 -14.93 12.99
C THR A 46 7.23 -13.43 12.75
N GLY A 47 7.38 -12.95 11.51
CA GLY A 47 7.06 -11.57 11.15
C GLY A 47 5.58 -11.21 11.35
N THR A 48 4.67 -12.14 11.05
CA THR A 48 3.23 -11.97 11.29
C THR A 48 2.90 -11.88 12.78
N VAL A 49 3.55 -12.72 13.61
CA VAL A 49 3.43 -12.65 15.08
C VAL A 49 3.93 -11.30 15.61
N ALA A 50 5.04 -10.77 15.07
CA ALA A 50 5.52 -9.44 15.46
C ALA A 50 4.51 -8.33 15.12
N LEU A 51 3.86 -8.39 13.94
CA LEU A 51 2.78 -7.47 13.57
C LEU A 51 1.59 -7.58 14.54
N ILE A 52 1.15 -8.79 14.86
CA ILE A 52 0.06 -9.01 15.83
C ILE A 52 0.46 -8.44 17.20
N GLY A 53 1.69 -8.66 17.64
CA GLY A 53 2.22 -8.09 18.89
C GLY A 53 2.15 -6.56 18.92
N GLY A 54 2.49 -5.90 17.81
CA GLY A 54 2.34 -4.45 17.66
C GLY A 54 0.87 -4.00 17.76
N VAL A 55 -0.03 -4.66 17.03
CA VAL A 55 -1.48 -4.37 17.10
C VAL A 55 -2.00 -4.58 18.52
N TYR A 56 -1.60 -5.65 19.20
CA TYR A 56 -1.99 -5.94 20.58
C TYR A 56 -1.50 -4.85 21.53
N LEU A 57 -0.22 -4.43 21.44
CA LEU A 57 0.32 -3.37 22.29
C LEU A 57 -0.43 -2.05 22.10
N SER A 58 -0.90 -1.77 20.89
CA SER A 58 -1.70 -0.57 20.61
C SER A 58 -2.93 -0.47 21.49
N SER A 59 -3.50 -1.58 21.99
CA SER A 59 -4.68 -1.61 22.86
C SER A 59 -4.44 -1.00 24.24
N GLY A 60 -3.18 -0.94 24.71
CA GLY A 60 -2.83 -0.38 26.01
C GLY A 60 -2.92 1.15 26.08
N PHE A 61 -2.94 1.84 24.94
CA PHE A 61 -3.02 3.30 24.89
C PHE A 61 -4.44 3.79 25.18
N ARG A 62 -4.60 4.93 25.87
CA ARG A 62 -5.91 5.56 26.06
C ARG A 62 -6.11 6.63 25.00
N ILE A 63 -7.19 6.53 24.23
CA ILE A 63 -7.57 7.50 23.22
C ILE A 63 -8.81 8.25 23.72
N GLY A 64 -8.69 9.55 23.91
CA GLY A 64 -9.77 10.45 24.29
C GLY A 64 -10.39 11.14 23.07
N LYS A 65 -11.59 11.71 23.26
CA LYS A 65 -12.17 12.63 22.28
C LYS A 65 -11.47 13.97 22.37
N ILE A 66 -10.85 14.40 21.28
CA ILE A 66 -10.27 15.73 21.15
C ILE A 66 -11.10 16.53 20.14
N ARG A 67 -11.12 17.87 20.26
CA ARG A 67 -11.74 18.71 19.22
C ARG A 67 -10.86 18.72 17.98
N THR A 68 -11.42 18.26 16.86
CA THR A 68 -10.75 18.22 15.57
C THR A 68 -11.40 19.22 14.63
N HIS A 69 -10.61 20.12 14.04
CA HIS A 69 -11.07 20.96 12.94
C HIS A 69 -10.78 20.26 11.63
N GLU A 70 -11.84 19.80 10.96
CA GLU A 70 -11.72 19.30 9.60
C GLU A 70 -11.49 20.46 8.63
N GLY A 71 -10.71 20.21 7.57
CA GLY A 71 -10.56 21.18 6.48
C GLY A 71 -11.92 21.51 5.86
N SER A 72 -12.08 22.73 5.37
CA SER A 72 -13.33 23.13 4.72
C SER A 72 -13.58 22.27 3.47
N GLU A 73 -14.84 21.88 3.25
CA GLU A 73 -15.24 21.08 2.07
C GLU A 73 -14.68 21.67 0.74
N PRO A 74 -14.78 22.99 0.47
CA PRO A 74 -14.27 23.55 -0.78
C PRO A 74 -12.75 23.44 -0.91
N PHE A 75 -12.02 23.55 0.21
CA PHE A 75 -10.57 23.41 0.22
C PHE A 75 -10.15 21.98 -0.12
N LEU A 76 -10.79 20.97 0.47
CA LEU A 76 -10.52 19.57 0.14
C LEU A 76 -10.86 19.24 -1.31
N VAL A 77 -11.99 19.74 -1.82
CA VAL A 77 -12.36 19.60 -3.24
C VAL A 77 -11.32 20.24 -4.15
N ALA A 78 -10.81 21.44 -3.81
CA ALA A 78 -9.76 22.10 -4.58
C ALA A 78 -8.47 21.27 -4.62
N LEU A 79 -8.05 20.67 -3.49
CA LEU A 79 -6.88 19.79 -3.45
C LEU A 79 -7.05 18.52 -4.30
N VAL A 80 -8.24 17.90 -4.26
CA VAL A 80 -8.55 16.73 -5.10
C VAL A 80 -8.46 17.10 -6.59
N ILE A 81 -9.07 18.22 -6.99
CA ILE A 81 -9.04 18.69 -8.37
C ILE A 81 -7.61 19.05 -8.79
N ALA A 82 -6.83 19.71 -7.93
CA ALA A 82 -5.43 20.02 -8.19
C ALA A 82 -4.62 18.73 -8.43
N GLY A 83 -4.81 17.70 -7.61
CA GLY A 83 -4.18 16.39 -7.80
C GLY A 83 -4.53 15.78 -9.16
N ILE A 84 -5.81 15.77 -9.54
CA ILE A 84 -6.30 15.28 -10.84
C ILE A 84 -5.67 16.07 -12.00
N LEU A 85 -5.64 17.40 -11.93
CA LEU A 85 -5.08 18.25 -12.98
C LEU A 85 -3.58 18.04 -13.14
N ILE A 86 -2.82 17.95 -12.05
CA ILE A 86 -1.38 17.68 -12.11
C ILE A 86 -1.10 16.31 -12.74
N GLN A 87 -1.93 15.30 -12.45
CA GLN A 87 -1.78 13.99 -13.10
C GLN A 87 -2.12 14.04 -14.59
N ALA A 88 -3.16 14.79 -14.98
CA ALA A 88 -3.49 14.99 -16.38
C ALA A 88 -2.36 15.71 -17.14
N ILE A 89 -1.75 16.73 -16.54
CA ILE A 89 -0.58 17.43 -17.07
C ILE A 89 0.61 16.45 -17.18
N ASN A 90 0.85 15.61 -16.18
CA ASN A 90 1.90 14.59 -16.24
C ASN A 90 1.73 13.66 -17.46
N LEU A 91 0.53 13.14 -17.69
CA LEU A 91 0.24 12.28 -18.85
C LEU A 91 0.40 13.04 -20.18
N TYR A 92 -0.06 14.29 -20.24
CA TYR A 92 0.10 15.13 -21.43
C TYR A 92 1.58 15.36 -21.77
N LEU A 93 2.41 15.67 -20.77
CA LEU A 93 3.85 15.90 -20.95
C LEU A 93 4.63 14.64 -21.31
N LEU A 94 4.12 13.45 -20.96
CA LEU A 94 4.69 12.17 -21.40
C LEU A 94 4.45 11.90 -22.90
N GLY A 95 3.51 12.62 -23.54
CA GLY A 95 3.25 12.53 -24.97
C GLY A 95 2.49 11.27 -25.40
N GLY A 96 1.88 10.53 -24.47
CA GLY A 96 1.15 9.31 -24.77
C GLY A 96 0.54 8.65 -23.53
N ILE A 97 0.02 7.43 -23.69
CA ILE A 97 -0.60 6.64 -22.62
C ILE A 97 0.38 5.56 -22.14
N PRO A 98 1.00 5.70 -20.96
CA PRO A 98 1.98 4.75 -20.47
C PRO A 98 1.45 3.32 -20.28
N LEU A 99 0.16 3.15 -20.00
CA LEU A 99 -0.49 1.84 -19.93
C LEU A 99 -0.29 1.01 -21.22
N LEU A 100 -0.16 1.66 -22.38
CA LEU A 100 -0.08 1.04 -23.70
C LEU A 100 1.36 0.97 -24.26
N SER A 101 2.37 1.48 -23.55
CA SER A 101 3.76 1.41 -23.97
C SER A 101 4.70 1.20 -22.78
N GLY A 102 5.47 0.10 -22.82
CA GLY A 102 6.48 -0.22 -21.80
C GLY A 102 7.53 0.88 -21.61
N TYR A 103 7.91 1.59 -22.67
CA TYR A 103 8.86 2.69 -22.62
C TYR A 103 8.32 3.91 -21.86
N LEU A 104 7.07 4.31 -22.17
CA LEU A 104 6.41 5.41 -21.48
C LEU A 104 6.12 5.06 -20.02
N LYS A 105 5.76 3.80 -19.74
CA LYS A 105 5.54 3.29 -18.38
C LYS A 105 6.75 3.52 -17.49
N ALA A 106 7.95 3.18 -17.97
CA ALA A 106 9.19 3.37 -17.22
C ALA A 106 9.48 4.86 -16.86
N ARG A 107 8.88 5.80 -17.59
CA ARG A 107 9.03 7.25 -17.38
C ARG A 107 7.85 7.92 -16.69
N ALA A 108 6.78 7.18 -16.42
CA ALA A 108 5.51 7.78 -15.98
C ALA A 108 5.51 8.26 -14.53
N VAL A 109 6.43 7.75 -13.69
CA VAL A 109 6.63 8.17 -12.29
C VAL A 109 7.56 9.38 -12.25
N THR A 110 7.04 10.53 -12.65
CA THR A 110 7.76 11.81 -12.62
C THR A 110 7.59 12.52 -11.26
N LYS A 111 8.28 13.65 -11.09
CA LYS A 111 8.03 14.56 -9.95
C LYS A 111 6.59 15.08 -9.92
N LEU A 112 5.97 15.29 -11.08
CA LEU A 112 4.57 15.70 -11.18
C LEU A 112 3.62 14.60 -10.72
N TRP A 113 3.89 13.36 -11.12
CA TRP A 113 3.16 12.19 -10.61
C TRP A 113 3.24 12.10 -9.09
N PHE A 114 4.44 12.28 -8.52
CA PHE A 114 4.67 12.22 -7.08
C PHE A 114 3.85 13.27 -6.32
N ILE A 115 3.91 14.54 -6.76
CA ILE A 115 3.14 15.64 -6.16
C ILE A 115 1.64 15.39 -6.32
N SER A 116 1.19 14.98 -7.50
CA SER A 116 -0.21 14.66 -7.75
C SER A 116 -0.72 13.57 -6.81
N TYR A 117 0.03 12.48 -6.65
CA TYR A 117 -0.39 11.35 -5.82
C TYR A 117 -0.43 11.72 -4.33
N LEU A 118 0.56 12.49 -3.85
CA LEU A 118 0.60 13.01 -2.48
C LEU A 118 -0.54 14.00 -2.17
N LEU A 119 -1.00 14.77 -3.16
CA LEU A 119 -2.14 15.67 -2.99
C LEU A 119 -3.47 14.90 -3.09
N PHE A 120 -3.63 14.09 -4.13
CA PHE A 120 -4.88 13.42 -4.45
C PHE A 120 -5.27 12.39 -3.39
N LEU A 121 -4.38 11.49 -3.00
CA LEU A 121 -4.75 10.34 -2.18
C LEU A 121 -5.23 10.73 -0.77
N PRO A 122 -4.52 11.60 -0.01
CA PRO A 122 -5.02 12.10 1.27
C PRO A 122 -6.29 12.93 1.11
N SER A 123 -6.32 13.85 0.14
CA SER A 123 -7.47 14.77 0.00
C SER A 123 -8.76 14.04 -0.34
N ILE A 124 -8.73 13.03 -1.23
CA ILE A 124 -9.94 12.27 -1.57
C ILE A 124 -10.43 11.41 -0.40
N ASN A 125 -9.52 10.76 0.34
CA ASN A 125 -9.90 9.95 1.49
C ASN A 125 -10.42 10.82 2.65
N ILE A 126 -9.79 11.96 2.93
CA ILE A 126 -10.29 12.90 3.96
C ILE A 126 -11.65 13.48 3.52
N LEU A 127 -11.82 13.83 2.23
CA LEU A 127 -13.08 14.34 1.70
C LEU A 127 -14.22 13.32 1.83
N LEU A 128 -13.95 12.04 1.49
CA LEU A 128 -14.94 10.97 1.62
C LEU A 128 -15.26 10.64 3.08
N ALA A 129 -14.30 10.82 3.99
CA ALA A 129 -14.48 10.57 5.42
C ALA A 129 -15.30 11.68 6.10
N ALA A 130 -14.87 12.93 5.94
CA ALA A 130 -15.49 14.11 6.54
C ALA A 130 -16.86 14.43 5.91
N TYR A 131 -17.00 14.21 4.61
CA TYR A 131 -18.19 14.56 3.84
C TYR A 131 -18.64 13.38 2.96
N PRO A 132 -19.28 12.32 3.51
CA PRO A 132 -19.59 11.07 2.81
C PRO A 132 -20.75 11.21 1.80
N ARG A 133 -20.59 12.07 0.79
CA ARG A 133 -21.59 12.33 -0.26
C ARG A 133 -21.25 11.56 -1.53
N ARG A 134 -22.26 10.95 -2.15
CA ARG A 134 -22.13 10.16 -3.40
C ARG A 134 -21.47 10.92 -4.56
N LYS A 135 -21.62 12.26 -4.60
CA LYS A 135 -20.99 13.11 -5.64
C LYS A 135 -19.46 13.00 -5.67
N TYR A 136 -18.80 12.69 -4.55
CA TYR A 136 -17.34 12.55 -4.50
C TYR A 136 -16.83 11.20 -4.99
N TYR A 137 -17.72 10.28 -5.36
CA TYR A 137 -17.29 9.02 -6.00
C TYR A 137 -16.79 9.30 -7.42
N ILE A 138 -17.29 10.36 -8.06
CA ILE A 138 -16.86 10.81 -9.39
C ILE A 138 -15.36 11.18 -9.39
N PRO A 139 -14.86 12.12 -8.56
CA PRO A 139 -13.43 12.42 -8.53
C PRO A 139 -12.57 11.24 -8.07
N LEU A 140 -13.06 10.34 -7.20
CA LEU A 140 -12.36 9.11 -6.85
C LEU A 140 -12.12 8.23 -8.09
N ILE A 141 -13.18 7.97 -8.86
CA ILE A 141 -13.11 7.15 -10.08
C ILE A 141 -12.25 7.84 -11.15
N MET A 142 -12.43 9.16 -11.35
CA MET A 142 -11.61 9.92 -12.29
C MET A 142 -10.12 9.84 -11.95
N GLY A 143 -9.76 10.04 -10.69
CA GLY A 143 -8.37 9.89 -10.24
C GLY A 143 -7.87 8.45 -10.46
N ALA A 144 -8.65 7.44 -10.07
CA ALA A 144 -8.29 6.04 -10.29
C ALA A 144 -8.03 5.74 -11.78
N ILE A 145 -8.85 6.25 -12.70
CA ILE A 145 -8.66 6.11 -14.15
C ILE A 145 -7.37 6.81 -14.60
N LEU A 146 -7.16 8.07 -14.23
CA LEU A 146 -5.95 8.81 -14.62
C LEU A 146 -4.66 8.16 -14.09
N PHE A 147 -4.69 7.62 -12.87
CA PHE A 147 -3.57 6.85 -12.34
C PHE A 147 -3.45 5.48 -13.02
N ALA A 148 -4.54 4.84 -13.44
CA ALA A 148 -4.50 3.59 -14.20
C ALA A 148 -3.83 3.75 -15.57
N LEU A 149 -4.01 4.90 -16.22
CA LEU A 149 -3.36 5.22 -17.49
C LEU A 149 -1.83 5.23 -17.41
N THR A 150 -1.25 5.29 -16.20
CA THR A 150 0.21 5.16 -16.02
C THR A 150 0.72 3.73 -16.15
N GLY A 151 -0.15 2.72 -16.14
CA GLY A 151 0.24 1.31 -16.15
C GLY A 151 0.72 0.77 -14.80
N TYR A 152 0.65 1.56 -13.71
CA TYR A 152 0.99 1.12 -12.36
C TYR A 152 -0.24 0.58 -11.61
N ARG A 153 -0.38 -0.75 -11.62
CA ARG A 153 -1.47 -1.47 -10.96
C ARG A 153 -1.63 -1.11 -9.48
N THR A 154 -0.52 -1.09 -8.75
CA THR A 154 -0.49 -0.94 -7.29
C THR A 154 -1.10 0.39 -6.87
N THR A 155 -0.80 1.47 -7.58
CA THR A 155 -1.37 2.81 -7.36
C THR A 155 -2.89 2.81 -7.48
N VAL A 156 -3.44 2.15 -8.51
CA VAL A 156 -4.89 2.05 -8.71
C VAL A 156 -5.55 1.25 -7.59
N VAL A 157 -4.94 0.12 -7.23
CA VAL A 157 -5.42 -0.74 -6.13
C VAL A 157 -5.45 0.04 -4.83
N VAL A 158 -4.41 0.81 -4.51
CA VAL A 158 -4.39 1.64 -3.29
C VAL A 158 -5.47 2.71 -3.30
N ILE A 159 -5.66 3.44 -4.41
CA ILE A 159 -6.69 4.48 -4.51
C ILE A 159 -8.08 3.90 -4.25
N LEU A 160 -8.41 2.80 -4.93
CA LEU A 160 -9.73 2.17 -4.82
C LEU A 160 -9.91 1.47 -3.47
N LEU A 161 -8.88 0.79 -2.95
CA LEU A 161 -8.94 0.10 -1.66
C LEU A 161 -9.04 1.08 -0.50
N SER A 162 -8.22 2.14 -0.46
CA SER A 162 -8.32 3.19 0.56
C SER A 162 -9.68 3.90 0.51
N GLY A 163 -10.18 4.24 -0.68
CA GLY A 163 -11.53 4.78 -0.83
C GLY A 163 -12.61 3.83 -0.31
N THR A 164 -12.48 2.53 -0.58
CA THR A 164 -13.41 1.50 -0.08
C THR A 164 -13.37 1.39 1.44
N ILE A 165 -12.19 1.39 2.05
CA ILE A 165 -12.02 1.36 3.51
C ILE A 165 -12.62 2.63 4.13
N THR A 166 -12.36 3.80 3.55
CA THR A 166 -12.92 5.08 4.02
C THR A 166 -14.45 5.03 4.00
N LEU A 167 -15.05 4.59 2.88
CA LEU A 167 -16.49 4.48 2.77
C LEU A 167 -17.08 3.46 3.74
N TYR A 168 -16.37 2.36 3.99
CA TYR A 168 -16.79 1.35 4.96
C TYR A 168 -17.01 1.95 6.35
N TYR A 169 -16.11 2.81 6.82
CA TYR A 169 -16.20 3.44 8.13
C TYR A 169 -17.15 4.64 8.17
N SER A 170 -17.09 5.54 7.17
CA SER A 170 -17.83 6.81 7.20
C SER A 170 -19.25 6.73 6.62
N ALA A 171 -19.43 5.99 5.52
CA ALA A 171 -20.74 5.88 4.84
C ALA A 171 -21.52 4.61 5.22
N ARG A 172 -20.85 3.63 5.84
CA ARG A 172 -21.41 2.33 6.28
C ARG A 172 -22.27 1.63 5.20
N PRO A 173 -21.72 1.41 3.98
CA PRO A 173 -22.44 0.80 2.86
C PRO A 173 -23.02 -0.56 3.23
N SER A 174 -24.08 -0.93 2.54
CA SER A 174 -24.66 -2.28 2.62
C SER A 174 -23.67 -3.33 2.10
N TRP A 175 -23.85 -4.60 2.49
CA TRP A 175 -22.99 -5.70 2.01
C TRP A 175 -23.00 -5.85 0.48
N ARG A 176 -24.11 -5.50 -0.18
CA ARG A 176 -24.21 -5.49 -1.65
C ARG A 176 -23.33 -4.40 -2.26
N GLU A 177 -23.40 -3.18 -1.75
CA GLU A 177 -22.57 -2.06 -2.20
C GLU A 177 -21.07 -2.35 -1.95
N LEU A 178 -20.74 -2.91 -0.79
CA LEU A 178 -19.38 -3.34 -0.48
C LEU A 178 -18.90 -4.43 -1.44
N GLY A 179 -19.75 -5.42 -1.77
CA GLY A 179 -19.46 -6.45 -2.76
C GLY A 179 -19.18 -5.88 -4.15
N VAL A 180 -19.94 -4.86 -4.58
CA VAL A 180 -19.70 -4.15 -5.85
C VAL A 180 -18.36 -3.42 -5.84
N LEU A 181 -18.02 -2.71 -4.75
CA LEU A 181 -16.74 -2.00 -4.63
C LEU A 181 -15.54 -2.97 -4.68
N ILE A 182 -15.62 -4.09 -3.95
CA ILE A 182 -14.58 -5.13 -3.94
C ILE A 182 -14.46 -5.79 -5.33
N SER A 183 -15.58 -6.04 -6.00
CA SER A 183 -15.58 -6.61 -7.35
C SER A 183 -14.96 -5.66 -8.37
N ALA A 184 -15.30 -4.37 -8.29
CA ALA A 184 -14.72 -3.33 -9.14
C ALA A 184 -13.21 -3.20 -8.91
N LEU A 185 -12.75 -3.26 -7.66
CA LEU A 185 -11.34 -3.30 -7.30
C LEU A 185 -10.62 -4.49 -7.94
N ALA A 186 -11.19 -5.70 -7.81
CA ALA A 186 -10.61 -6.92 -8.38
C ALA A 186 -10.50 -6.86 -9.90
N VAL A 187 -11.57 -6.40 -10.57
CA VAL A 187 -11.59 -6.21 -12.03
C VAL A 187 -10.56 -5.17 -12.46
N ALA A 188 -10.48 -4.02 -11.79
CA ALA A 188 -9.48 -3.00 -12.08
C ALA A 188 -8.05 -3.54 -11.90
N ALA A 189 -7.79 -4.27 -10.82
CA ALA A 189 -6.47 -4.86 -10.57
C ALA A 189 -6.06 -5.86 -11.66
N LEU A 190 -6.99 -6.74 -12.07
CA LEU A 190 -6.74 -7.74 -13.11
C LEU A 190 -6.57 -7.09 -14.48
N LEU A 191 -7.45 -6.17 -14.87
CA LEU A 191 -7.40 -5.52 -16.18
C LEU A 191 -6.16 -4.64 -16.33
N VAL A 192 -5.90 -3.74 -15.38
CA VAL A 192 -4.72 -2.86 -15.45
C VAL A 192 -3.45 -3.70 -15.41
N GLY A 193 -3.39 -4.71 -14.55
CA GLY A 193 -2.24 -5.62 -14.48
C GLY A 193 -2.00 -6.37 -15.79
N TYR A 194 -3.05 -6.92 -16.40
CA TYR A 194 -2.94 -7.69 -17.62
C TYR A 194 -2.55 -6.82 -18.82
N VAL A 195 -3.22 -5.68 -19.02
CA VAL A 195 -2.92 -4.74 -20.11
C VAL A 195 -1.50 -4.20 -19.96
N ALA A 196 -1.10 -3.80 -18.75
CA ALA A 196 0.24 -3.23 -18.51
C ALA A 196 1.39 -4.24 -18.64
N VAL A 197 1.10 -5.55 -18.63
CA VAL A 197 2.08 -6.61 -18.86
C VAL A 197 2.14 -6.97 -20.35
N LYS A 198 0.99 -7.01 -21.02
CA LYS A 198 0.92 -7.22 -22.48
C LYS A 198 1.48 -6.06 -23.28
N SER A 199 1.49 -4.84 -22.75
CA SER A 199 2.05 -3.65 -23.41
C SER A 199 3.56 -3.52 -23.31
N ILE A 200 4.24 -4.47 -22.68
CA ILE A 200 5.71 -4.50 -22.59
C ILE A 200 6.25 -5.14 -23.88
N GLU A 201 6.74 -4.30 -24.79
CA GLU A 201 7.17 -4.66 -26.14
C GLU A 201 8.24 -5.77 -26.18
N TRP A 202 9.08 -5.85 -25.14
CA TRP A 202 10.18 -6.82 -25.03
C TRP A 202 9.82 -8.07 -24.21
N GLN A 203 8.55 -8.26 -23.82
CA GLN A 203 8.10 -9.45 -23.07
C GLN A 203 6.85 -10.07 -23.68
N THR A 204 6.96 -11.32 -24.12
CA THR A 204 5.80 -12.10 -24.56
C THR A 204 5.29 -12.98 -23.42
N TRP A 205 4.17 -12.58 -22.81
CA TRP A 205 3.50 -13.37 -21.78
C TRP A 205 2.40 -14.23 -22.38
N THR A 206 2.44 -15.54 -22.13
CA THR A 206 1.42 -16.50 -22.54
C THR A 206 0.36 -16.77 -21.48
N LEU A 207 0.62 -16.36 -20.22
CA LEU A 207 -0.28 -16.57 -19.09
C LEU A 207 -1.57 -15.75 -19.21
N ASN A 208 -2.68 -16.36 -18.78
CA ASN A 208 -3.95 -15.65 -18.62
C ASN A 208 -3.93 -14.72 -17.38
N PRO A 209 -4.91 -13.81 -17.20
CA PRO A 209 -4.91 -12.86 -16.08
C PRO A 209 -4.84 -13.50 -14.69
N VAL A 210 -5.45 -14.68 -14.50
CA VAL A 210 -5.46 -15.40 -13.21
C VAL A 210 -4.14 -16.11 -12.98
N GLU A 211 -3.62 -16.82 -13.99
CA GLU A 211 -2.30 -17.44 -13.94
C GLU A 211 -1.21 -16.40 -13.69
N LEU A 212 -1.33 -15.20 -14.27
CA LEU A 212 -0.41 -14.10 -14.04
C LEU A 212 -0.45 -13.63 -12.57
N LEU A 213 -1.63 -13.59 -11.94
CA LEU A 213 -1.76 -13.27 -10.52
C LEU A 213 -1.06 -14.33 -9.65
N LEU A 214 -1.33 -15.61 -9.90
CA LEU A 214 -0.72 -16.73 -9.19
C LEU A 214 0.80 -16.76 -9.40
N TYR A 215 1.26 -16.54 -10.63
CA TYR A 215 2.67 -16.48 -10.96
C TYR A 215 3.38 -15.35 -10.21
N ARG A 216 2.78 -14.15 -10.14
CA ARG A 216 3.39 -13.03 -9.39
C ARG A 216 3.45 -13.32 -7.90
N ALA A 217 2.41 -13.96 -7.34
CA ALA A 217 2.42 -14.36 -5.94
C ALA A 217 3.57 -15.34 -5.64
N GLY A 218 3.71 -16.38 -6.46
CA GLY A 218 4.79 -17.36 -6.34
C GLY A 218 6.17 -16.74 -6.57
N TYR A 219 6.32 -15.92 -7.61
CA TYR A 219 7.60 -15.29 -7.96
C TYR A 219 8.12 -14.38 -6.85
N THR A 220 7.28 -13.51 -6.28
CA THR A 220 7.67 -12.67 -5.14
C THR A 220 8.07 -13.52 -3.92
N LEU A 221 7.41 -14.67 -3.71
CA LEU A 221 7.77 -15.58 -2.62
C LEU A 221 9.11 -16.29 -2.87
N THR A 222 9.41 -16.66 -4.11
CA THR A 222 10.74 -17.17 -4.51
C THR A 222 11.84 -16.13 -4.29
N VAL A 223 11.56 -14.85 -4.61
CA VAL A 223 12.49 -13.75 -4.30
C VAL A 223 12.71 -13.63 -2.80
N PHE A 224 11.63 -13.69 -2.01
CA PHE A 224 11.73 -13.66 -0.55
C PHE A 224 12.54 -14.84 0.01
N ASP A 225 12.36 -16.03 -0.52
CA ASP A 225 13.11 -17.23 -0.12
C ASP A 225 14.62 -17.05 -0.31
N ARG A 226 15.03 -16.48 -1.46
CA ARG A 226 16.43 -16.15 -1.72
C ARG A 226 16.96 -15.08 -0.77
N ILE A 227 16.17 -14.05 -0.43
CA ILE A 227 16.56 -13.00 0.52
C ILE A 227 16.96 -13.60 1.88
N ILE A 228 16.36 -14.70 2.32
CA ILE A 228 16.70 -15.33 3.61
C ILE A 228 18.17 -15.79 3.62
N SER A 229 18.72 -16.23 2.50
CA SER A 229 20.15 -16.59 2.40
C SER A 229 21.08 -15.37 2.31
N LEU A 230 20.54 -14.19 1.99
CA LEU A 230 21.26 -12.93 1.73
C LEU A 230 20.95 -11.86 2.78
N GLN A 231 20.58 -12.26 3.99
CA GLN A 231 20.25 -11.34 5.08
C GLN A 231 21.38 -10.35 5.34
N GLY A 232 21.05 -9.05 5.36
CA GLY A 232 22.02 -7.98 5.59
C GLY A 232 22.91 -7.61 4.39
N ALA A 233 22.72 -8.23 3.22
CA ALA A 233 23.59 -8.01 2.05
C ALA A 233 23.60 -6.55 1.55
N THR A 234 22.51 -5.81 1.71
CA THR A 234 22.46 -4.39 1.28
C THR A 234 22.97 -3.41 2.34
N GLY A 235 23.12 -3.82 3.60
CA GLY A 235 23.70 -3.01 4.67
C GLY A 235 23.02 -1.65 4.88
N GLY A 236 21.71 -1.55 4.63
CA GLY A 236 20.94 -0.31 4.74
C GLY A 236 20.85 0.52 3.46
N LYS A 237 21.51 0.11 2.36
CA LYS A 237 21.40 0.80 1.07
C LYS A 237 19.96 0.81 0.55
N LEU A 238 19.20 -0.26 0.77
CA LEU A 238 17.82 -0.35 0.26
C LEU A 238 16.92 0.66 0.96
N LEU A 239 17.02 0.79 2.29
CA LEU A 239 16.34 1.81 3.08
C LEU A 239 16.79 3.21 2.67
N TYR A 240 18.10 3.43 2.52
CA TYR A 240 18.64 4.72 2.07
C TYR A 240 18.03 5.15 0.74
N TYR A 241 18.09 4.30 -0.29
CA TYR A 241 17.51 4.61 -1.59
C TYR A 241 15.98 4.60 -1.60
N THR A 242 15.33 3.89 -0.68
CA THR A 242 13.87 4.05 -0.49
C THR A 242 13.54 5.47 -0.05
N LEU A 243 14.38 6.08 0.79
CA LEU A 243 14.18 7.43 1.30
C LEU A 243 14.67 8.52 0.33
N THR A 244 15.74 8.23 -0.43
CA THR A 244 16.44 9.22 -1.27
C THR A 244 16.32 8.97 -2.77
N GLY A 245 15.67 7.88 -3.21
CA GLY A 245 15.63 7.42 -4.60
C GLY A 245 15.05 8.42 -5.59
N TYR A 246 14.11 9.27 -5.15
CA TYR A 246 13.59 10.38 -5.97
C TYR A 246 14.61 11.49 -6.24
N ILE A 247 15.65 11.59 -5.41
CA ILE A 247 16.75 12.56 -5.56
C ILE A 247 17.86 11.94 -6.42
N HIS A 248 18.19 10.66 -6.18
CA HIS A 248 19.30 9.97 -6.86
C HIS A 248 18.89 9.22 -8.14
N SER A 249 17.60 9.20 -8.49
CA SER A 249 17.05 8.45 -9.64
C SER A 249 17.33 6.94 -9.61
N THR A 250 17.46 6.37 -8.41
CA THR A 250 17.68 4.94 -8.18
C THR A 250 16.38 4.29 -7.73
N ASP A 251 15.93 3.24 -8.42
CA ASP A 251 14.78 2.43 -7.99
C ASP A 251 15.23 1.41 -6.93
N PRO A 252 14.73 1.47 -5.68
CA PRO A 252 15.07 0.50 -4.64
C PRO A 252 14.75 -0.94 -5.05
N ARG A 253 13.71 -1.14 -5.86
CA ARG A 253 13.34 -2.49 -6.35
C ARG A 253 14.35 -3.04 -7.35
N ALA A 254 15.09 -2.18 -8.05
CA ALA A 254 16.19 -2.63 -8.92
C ALA A 254 17.37 -3.15 -8.10
N ILE A 255 17.61 -2.58 -6.91
CA ILE A 255 18.63 -3.07 -5.96
C ILE A 255 18.28 -4.47 -5.46
N VAL A 256 16.99 -4.73 -5.16
CA VAL A 256 16.53 -6.08 -4.81
C VAL A 256 16.81 -7.05 -5.95
N GLY A 257 16.48 -6.69 -7.20
CA GLY A 257 16.77 -7.52 -8.36
C GLY A 257 18.26 -7.81 -8.55
N GLU A 258 19.10 -6.79 -8.40
CA GLU A 258 20.55 -6.89 -8.59
C GLU A 258 21.18 -7.80 -7.53
N VAL A 259 20.85 -7.59 -6.26
CA VAL A 259 21.45 -8.34 -5.15
C VAL A 259 20.93 -9.77 -5.07
N VAL A 260 19.65 -10.00 -5.35
CA VAL A 260 19.01 -11.31 -5.14
C VAL A 260 19.04 -12.19 -6.38
N LEU A 261 18.96 -11.58 -7.58
CA LEU A 261 18.81 -12.30 -8.84
C LEU A 261 19.93 -12.02 -9.85
N GLY A 262 20.84 -11.09 -9.56
CA GLY A 262 21.97 -10.75 -10.42
C GLY A 262 21.61 -9.92 -11.65
N TYR A 263 20.43 -9.29 -11.69
CA TYR A 263 20.05 -8.40 -12.78
C TYR A 263 19.36 -7.12 -12.28
N SER A 264 19.65 -5.98 -12.92
CA SER A 264 19.14 -4.66 -12.52
C SER A 264 17.74 -4.38 -13.07
N HIS A 265 16.76 -5.23 -12.75
CA HIS A 265 15.34 -4.97 -13.03
C HIS A 265 14.53 -4.88 -11.74
N SER A 266 13.56 -3.96 -11.74
CA SER A 266 12.63 -3.72 -10.64
C SER A 266 11.93 -5.01 -10.23
N THR A 267 12.31 -5.52 -9.06
CA THR A 267 11.82 -6.79 -8.52
C THR A 267 11.11 -6.53 -7.20
N THR A 268 9.91 -7.07 -7.06
CA THR A 268 9.14 -6.96 -5.82
C THR A 268 9.62 -7.97 -4.79
N SER A 269 9.68 -7.56 -3.54
CA SER A 269 9.83 -8.44 -2.38
C SER A 269 8.58 -8.35 -1.51
N THR A 270 8.27 -9.38 -0.73
CA THR A 270 7.12 -9.33 0.21
C THR A 270 7.32 -8.23 1.25
N ILE A 271 6.29 -7.92 2.05
CA ILE A 271 6.38 -6.94 3.16
C ILE A 271 7.57 -7.19 4.11
N PHE A 272 8.03 -8.43 4.19
CA PHE A 272 9.14 -8.88 5.03
C PHE A 272 10.53 -8.63 4.40
N GLY A 273 10.60 -8.57 3.07
CA GLY A 273 11.86 -8.66 2.32
C GLY A 273 12.83 -7.48 2.51
N PRO A 274 12.41 -6.22 2.33
CA PRO A 274 13.33 -5.09 2.33
C PRO A 274 14.16 -4.94 3.61
N SER A 275 13.51 -4.94 4.77
CA SER A 275 14.18 -4.88 6.08
C SER A 275 15.09 -6.09 6.35
N LEU A 276 14.68 -7.26 5.86
CA LEU A 276 15.44 -8.51 6.00
C LEU A 276 16.73 -8.45 5.17
N LEU A 277 16.65 -7.94 3.94
CA LEU A 277 17.79 -7.77 3.04
C LEU A 277 18.78 -6.71 3.56
N ASP A 278 18.29 -5.64 4.17
CA ASP A 278 19.15 -4.57 4.69
C ASP A 278 19.88 -4.94 5.98
N PHE A 279 19.18 -5.51 6.96
CA PHE A 279 19.68 -5.62 8.34
C PHE A 279 19.35 -6.96 9.00
N GLY A 280 18.80 -7.91 8.26
CA GLY A 280 18.48 -9.26 8.75
C GLY A 280 17.18 -9.34 9.57
N LEU A 281 17.01 -10.51 10.23
CA LEU A 281 15.76 -10.89 10.89
C LEU A 281 15.28 -9.87 11.93
N HIS A 282 16.18 -9.30 12.74
CA HIS A 282 15.80 -8.37 13.81
C HIS A 282 15.12 -7.12 13.26
N ALA A 283 15.62 -6.57 12.15
CA ALA A 283 15.01 -5.41 11.51
C ALA A 283 13.66 -5.74 10.88
N MET A 284 13.51 -6.94 10.29
CA MET A 284 12.21 -7.43 9.82
C MET A 284 11.19 -7.50 10.95
N LEU A 285 11.54 -8.09 12.09
CA LEU A 285 10.65 -8.18 13.25
C LEU A 285 10.30 -6.79 13.80
N PHE A 286 11.29 -5.90 13.92
CA PHE A 286 11.08 -4.53 14.36
C PHE A 286 10.15 -3.76 13.41
N GLN A 287 10.39 -3.83 12.10
CA GLN A 287 9.53 -3.20 11.10
C GLN A 287 8.09 -3.71 11.23
N MET A 288 7.88 -5.03 11.20
CA MET A 288 6.54 -5.61 11.29
C MET A 288 5.82 -5.21 12.58
N PHE A 289 6.54 -5.17 13.70
CA PHE A 289 6.02 -4.70 14.99
C PHE A 289 5.57 -3.23 14.93
N ILE A 290 6.40 -2.34 14.40
CA ILE A 290 6.07 -0.90 14.27
C ILE A 290 4.88 -0.69 13.34
N LEU A 291 4.81 -1.42 12.21
CA LEU A 291 3.67 -1.39 11.30
C LEU A 291 2.38 -1.81 12.03
N GLY A 292 2.42 -2.92 12.78
CA GLY A 292 1.30 -3.38 13.58
C GLY A 292 0.86 -2.37 14.65
N LEU A 293 1.83 -1.79 15.36
CA LEU A 293 1.56 -0.79 16.39
C LEU A 293 0.89 0.46 15.82
N LEU A 294 1.41 1.01 14.73
CA LEU A 294 0.84 2.21 14.12
C LEU A 294 -0.55 1.94 13.53
N LEU A 295 -0.74 0.81 12.84
CA LEU A 295 -2.07 0.43 12.32
C LEU A 295 -3.08 0.26 13.46
N GLY A 296 -2.68 -0.40 14.55
CA GLY A 296 -3.52 -0.57 15.73
C GLY A 296 -3.89 0.76 16.39
N LEU A 297 -2.91 1.66 16.56
CA LEU A 297 -3.15 2.99 17.12
C LEU A 297 -4.09 3.80 16.23
N MET A 298 -3.81 3.89 14.93
CA MET A 298 -4.63 4.67 14.00
C MET A 298 -6.03 4.11 13.85
N HIS A 299 -6.20 2.78 13.90
CA HIS A 299 -7.52 2.14 13.92
C HIS A 299 -8.35 2.56 15.14
N ARG A 300 -7.71 2.67 16.31
CA ARG A 300 -8.40 3.13 17.53
C ARG A 300 -8.69 4.62 17.49
N ILE A 301 -7.77 5.42 16.98
CA ILE A 301 -7.93 6.87 16.83
C ILE A 301 -9.09 7.20 15.89
N GLN A 302 -9.14 6.59 14.70
CA GLN A 302 -10.24 6.84 13.77
C GLN A 302 -11.59 6.39 14.35
N GLY A 303 -11.62 5.31 15.14
CA GLY A 303 -12.85 4.85 15.80
C GLY A 303 -13.42 5.83 16.83
N VAL A 304 -12.61 6.78 17.31
CA VAL A 304 -13.01 7.81 18.29
C VAL A 304 -13.23 9.18 17.65
N LEU A 305 -12.37 9.57 16.70
CA LEU A 305 -12.33 10.94 16.14
C LEU A 305 -12.96 11.06 14.74
N ASP A 306 -13.05 9.96 13.99
CA ASP A 306 -13.52 9.90 12.59
C ASP A 306 -12.81 10.90 11.63
N GLY A 307 -13.37 11.10 10.43
CA GLY A 307 -13.00 12.17 9.51
C GLY A 307 -11.58 12.06 8.98
N PHE A 308 -10.75 13.07 9.30
CA PHE A 308 -9.34 13.11 8.90
C PHE A 308 -8.58 11.82 9.27
N PHE A 309 -8.81 11.29 10.48
CA PHE A 309 -8.13 10.09 10.95
C PHE A 309 -8.60 8.83 10.23
N THR A 310 -9.89 8.76 9.86
CA THR A 310 -10.43 7.68 9.02
C THR A 310 -9.77 7.70 7.64
N GLY A 311 -9.58 8.87 7.06
CA GLY A 311 -8.88 9.03 5.79
C GLY A 311 -7.43 8.53 5.84
N ILE A 312 -6.65 8.94 6.86
CA ILE A 312 -5.26 8.47 7.02
C ILE A 312 -5.22 6.97 7.28
N TYR A 313 -6.04 6.47 8.21
CA TYR A 313 -6.07 5.05 8.55
C TYR A 313 -6.34 4.19 7.31
N SER A 314 -7.31 4.59 6.50
CA SER A 314 -7.67 3.90 5.26
C SER A 314 -6.52 3.85 4.26
N ILE A 315 -5.73 4.92 4.15
CA ILE A 315 -4.54 4.97 3.29
C ILE A 315 -3.47 4.02 3.79
N ILE A 316 -3.06 4.12 5.06
CA ILE A 316 -1.97 3.29 5.58
C ILE A 316 -2.35 1.81 5.60
N LEU A 317 -3.62 1.46 5.88
CA LEU A 317 -4.09 0.08 5.82
C LEU A 317 -4.08 -0.46 4.39
N ALA A 318 -4.61 0.29 3.42
CA ALA A 318 -4.58 -0.09 2.01
C ALA A 318 -3.15 -0.33 1.51
N GLN A 319 -2.23 0.56 1.90
CA GLN A 319 -0.81 0.46 1.56
C GLN A 319 -0.16 -0.78 2.20
N THR A 320 -0.46 -1.07 3.47
CA THR A 320 0.07 -2.27 4.15
C THR A 320 -0.40 -3.55 3.44
N ILE A 321 -1.68 -3.60 3.05
CA ILE A 321 -2.27 -4.73 2.33
C ILE A 321 -1.54 -4.93 1.00
N VAL A 322 -1.24 -3.86 0.26
CA VAL A 322 -0.52 -3.94 -1.02
C VAL A 322 0.96 -4.32 -0.81
N TRP A 323 1.59 -3.87 0.28
CA TRP A 323 2.97 -4.22 0.62
C TRP A 323 3.18 -5.72 0.85
N VAL A 324 2.15 -6.50 1.14
CA VAL A 324 2.26 -7.98 1.17
C VAL A 324 2.84 -8.51 -0.14
N GLU A 325 2.46 -7.92 -1.28
CA GLU A 325 2.98 -8.25 -2.60
C GLU A 325 4.25 -7.46 -2.96
N THR A 326 4.29 -6.17 -2.65
CA THR A 326 5.27 -5.24 -3.27
C THR A 326 6.43 -4.83 -2.39
N GLY A 327 6.31 -5.03 -1.07
CA GLY A 327 7.30 -4.63 -0.08
C GLY A 327 7.33 -3.11 0.18
N PRO A 328 7.83 -2.68 1.35
CA PRO A 328 7.92 -1.28 1.74
C PRO A 328 9.08 -0.50 1.10
N THR A 329 9.11 -0.47 -0.24
CA THR A 329 10.19 0.14 -1.04
C THR A 329 9.84 1.50 -1.65
N ASP A 330 8.63 2.02 -1.41
CA ASP A 330 8.12 3.22 -2.08
C ASP A 330 8.12 4.42 -1.11
N LEU A 331 8.87 5.49 -1.42
CA LEU A 331 8.97 6.71 -0.60
C LEU A 331 7.60 7.31 -0.24
N VAL A 332 6.70 7.40 -1.23
CA VAL A 332 5.37 8.02 -1.04
C VAL A 332 4.62 7.35 0.10
N VAL A 333 4.77 6.02 0.21
CA VAL A 333 4.06 5.26 1.23
C VAL A 333 4.61 5.58 2.61
N TRP A 334 5.94 5.66 2.74
CA TRP A 334 6.58 6.09 3.99
C TRP A 334 6.18 7.51 4.41
N VAL A 335 5.93 8.42 3.47
CA VAL A 335 5.36 9.75 3.78
C VAL A 335 3.98 9.63 4.41
N PHE A 336 3.09 8.76 3.91
CA PHE A 336 1.78 8.53 4.53
C PHE A 336 1.88 7.90 5.92
N TYR A 337 2.82 6.97 6.12
CA TYR A 337 3.11 6.42 7.44
C TYR A 337 3.63 7.49 8.40
N LEU A 338 4.50 8.39 7.94
CA LEU A 338 4.98 9.51 8.75
C LEU A 338 3.84 10.44 9.16
N ILE A 339 2.93 10.77 8.24
CA ILE A 339 1.73 11.56 8.55
C ILE A 339 0.88 10.85 9.61
N GLY A 340 0.66 9.54 9.48
CA GLY A 340 -0.06 8.74 10.47
C GLY A 340 0.64 8.72 11.84
N PHE A 341 1.95 8.56 11.85
CA PHE A 341 2.75 8.57 13.09
C PHE A 341 2.69 9.91 13.81
N ILE A 342 2.89 11.02 13.09
CA ILE A 342 2.77 12.38 13.64
C ILE A 342 1.36 12.62 14.17
N SER A 343 0.33 12.18 13.43
CA SER A 343 -1.07 12.30 13.84
C SER A 343 -1.35 11.50 15.12
N ALA A 344 -0.80 10.30 15.25
CA ALA A 344 -0.94 9.48 16.44
C ALA A 344 -0.28 10.14 17.67
N ILE A 345 0.95 10.65 17.53
CA ILE A 345 1.64 11.39 18.59
C ILE A 345 0.83 12.61 19.03
N TYR A 346 0.33 13.39 18.07
CA TYR A 346 -0.46 14.58 18.35
C TYR A 346 -1.70 14.26 19.20
N VAL A 347 -2.45 13.21 18.83
CA VAL A 347 -3.64 12.77 19.57
C VAL A 347 -3.26 12.31 20.98
N LEU A 348 -2.23 11.47 21.11
CA LEU A 348 -1.79 10.96 22.41
C LEU A 348 -1.31 12.09 23.35
N TRP A 349 -0.57 13.06 22.81
CA TRP A 349 -0.10 14.23 23.55
C TRP A 349 -1.25 15.12 24.02
N ARG A 350 -2.23 15.40 23.16
CA ARG A 350 -3.43 16.16 23.52
C ARG A 350 -4.29 15.45 24.56
N CYS A 351 -4.51 14.14 24.40
CA CYS A 351 -5.25 13.35 25.38
C CYS A 351 -4.59 13.38 26.77
N TYR A 352 -3.25 13.31 26.82
CA TYR A 352 -2.51 13.41 28.08
C TYR A 352 -2.65 14.80 28.71
N SER A 353 -2.54 15.87 27.92
CA SER A 353 -2.69 17.24 28.41
C SER A 353 -4.10 17.52 28.96
N GLU A 354 -5.14 16.99 28.33
CA GLU A 354 -6.53 17.16 28.79
C GLU A 354 -6.87 16.27 30.00
N ALA A 355 -6.27 15.07 30.09
CA ALA A 355 -6.40 14.21 31.26
C ALA A 355 -5.61 14.73 32.48
N GLY A 356 -4.52 15.46 32.25
CA GLY A 356 -3.71 16.11 33.29
C GLY A 356 -4.18 17.50 33.71
N SER A 357 -5.17 18.10 33.02
CA SER A 357 -5.75 19.41 33.38
C SER A 357 -6.94 19.34 34.34
N CYS A 358 -7.17 18.19 34.96
CA CYS A 358 -8.05 18.04 36.11
C CYS A 358 -7.24 17.55 37.32
N SER A 359 -6.42 18.45 37.86
CA SER A 359 -5.96 18.39 39.26
C SER A 359 -6.47 19.62 39.98
#